data_AF-A0A920IN57-F1
#
_entry.id   AF-A0A920IN57-F1
#
_cell.length_a   1.000
_cell.length_b   1.000
_cell.length_c   1.000
_cell.angle_alpha   90.00
_cell.angle_beta   90.00
_cell.angle_gamma   90.00
#
_symmetry.space_group_name_H-M   'P 1'
#
loop_
_entity.id
_entity.type
_entity.pdbx_description
1 polymer ?
#
loop_
_entity_poly.entity_id
_entity_poly.type
_entity_poly.pdbx_seq_one_letter_code
_entity_poly.pdbx_strand_id
1 'polypeptide(L)'
;MLAFASVPLYNLFCKVTGYGGTPQVSEIPSSYISDKKIKVRFNADVSNKLKLYFQPVDREIITKIGKSNTVNYEVINNTGKDILITSTYNVTPQKAGLYFNKLDCFCYEERKVLAGQKIVLPVTFFISPEIIDDPNTSELKSLTLSYTFFNVNNINVSNLY
;
A
#
# COMPACT_ATOMS: atom_id res chain seq x y z
N MET A 1 30.07 0.06 -33.92
CA MET A 1 28.74 -0.58 -33.78
C MET A 1 28.72 -1.40 -32.48
N LEU A 2 28.62 -0.75 -31.31
CA LEU A 2 28.70 -1.42 -29.99
C LEU A 2 27.85 -0.75 -28.87
N ALA A 3 26.89 0.13 -29.20
CA ALA A 3 26.18 0.94 -28.19
C ALA A 3 24.67 0.63 -28.03
N PHE A 4 24.20 -0.55 -28.44
CA PHE A 4 22.77 -0.93 -28.33
C PHE A 4 22.48 -2.02 -27.30
N ALA A 5 23.51 -2.59 -26.64
CA ALA A 5 23.32 -3.63 -25.64
C ALA A 5 23.26 -3.11 -24.18
N SER A 6 23.55 -1.82 -23.94
CA SER A 6 23.68 -1.27 -22.58
C SER A 6 22.32 -0.98 -21.92
N VAL A 7 21.29 -0.64 -22.70
CA VAL A 7 19.95 -0.32 -22.18
C VAL A 7 19.24 -1.54 -21.58
N PRO A 8 19.19 -2.72 -22.25
CA PRO A 8 18.55 -3.89 -21.64
C PRO A 8 19.30 -4.39 -20.41
N LEU A 9 20.63 -4.27 -20.37
CA LEU A 9 21.43 -4.66 -19.21
C LEU A 9 21.20 -3.71 -18.02
N TYR A 10 21.13 -2.40 -18.26
CA TYR A 10 20.83 -1.40 -17.22
C TYR A 10 19.40 -1.54 -16.69
N ASN A 11 18.41 -1.78 -17.57
CA ASN A 11 17.03 -2.05 -17.14
C ASN A 11 16.92 -3.32 -16.31
N LEU A 12 17.65 -4.38 -16.68
CA LEU A 12 17.71 -5.61 -15.90
C LEU A 12 18.40 -5.35 -14.55
N PHE A 13 19.49 -4.59 -14.54
CA PHE A 13 20.20 -4.23 -13.32
C PHE A 13 19.32 -3.41 -12.36
N CYS A 14 18.64 -2.36 -12.83
CA CYS A 14 17.73 -1.55 -12.01
C CYS A 14 16.54 -2.37 -11.46
N LYS A 15 15.98 -3.29 -12.27
CA LYS A 15 14.87 -4.14 -11.84
C LYS A 15 15.29 -5.21 -10.82
N VAL A 16 16.50 -5.75 -10.96
CA VAL A 16 17.04 -6.78 -10.06
C VAL A 16 17.55 -6.17 -8.75
N THR A 17 18.12 -4.96 -8.79
CA THR A 17 18.76 -4.34 -7.62
C THR A 17 17.90 -3.31 -6.90
N GLY A 18 16.80 -2.84 -7.48
CA GLY A 18 15.97 -1.77 -6.91
C GLY A 18 16.66 -0.40 -6.89
N TYR A 19 17.77 -0.23 -7.61
CA TYR A 19 18.54 1.02 -7.67
C TYR A 19 17.67 2.18 -8.16
N GLY A 20 17.61 3.27 -7.37
CA GLY A 20 16.77 4.44 -7.66
C GLY A 20 15.36 4.42 -7.07
N GLY A 21 15.04 3.47 -6.17
CA GLY A 21 13.77 3.46 -5.45
C GLY A 21 12.58 2.90 -6.25
N THR A 22 12.86 2.13 -7.31
CA THR A 22 11.83 1.45 -8.10
C THR A 22 11.31 0.23 -7.34
N PRO A 23 10.03 0.18 -6.93
CA PRO A 23 9.49 -0.94 -6.19
C PRO A 23 9.46 -2.21 -7.05
N GLN A 24 9.87 -3.36 -6.49
CA GLN A 24 9.70 -4.65 -7.16
C GLN A 24 8.24 -5.09 -7.08
N VAL A 25 7.64 -5.38 -8.24
CA VAL A 25 6.34 -6.05 -8.32
C VAL A 25 6.59 -7.55 -8.18
N SER A 26 6.12 -8.16 -7.09
CA SER A 26 6.19 -9.61 -6.88
C SER A 26 4.79 -10.23 -6.98
N GLU A 27 4.60 -11.15 -7.94
CA GLU A 27 3.35 -11.92 -8.13
C GLU A 27 3.31 -13.20 -7.28
N ILE A 28 4.35 -13.47 -6.47
CA ILE A 28 4.52 -14.73 -5.74
C ILE A 28 4.51 -14.42 -4.24
N PRO A 29 3.63 -15.05 -3.43
CA PRO A 29 3.68 -14.92 -1.96
C PRO A 29 5.05 -15.42 -1.45
N SER A 30 5.53 -14.90 -0.32
CA SER A 30 6.90 -15.21 0.12
C SER A 30 7.11 -16.73 0.24
N SER A 31 8.23 -17.22 -0.29
CA SER A 31 8.62 -18.63 -0.20
C SER A 31 9.01 -19.06 1.22
N TYR A 32 9.22 -18.09 2.11
CA TYR A 32 9.64 -18.28 3.49
C TYR A 32 8.79 -17.45 4.45
N ILE A 33 8.22 -18.12 5.46
CA ILE A 33 7.47 -17.50 6.56
C ILE A 33 8.30 -17.69 7.83
N SER A 34 8.74 -16.59 8.42
CA SER A 34 9.51 -16.62 9.67
C SER A 34 8.58 -16.75 10.89
N ASP A 35 9.09 -17.31 11.99
CA ASP A 35 8.40 -17.27 13.29
C ASP A 35 8.43 -15.89 13.95
N LYS A 36 9.26 -14.97 13.47
CA LYS A 36 9.25 -13.57 13.93
C LYS A 36 7.90 -12.92 13.62
N LYS A 37 7.34 -12.28 14.64
CA LYS A 37 6.06 -11.57 14.55
C LYS A 37 6.30 -10.07 14.47
N ILE A 38 5.43 -9.39 13.73
CA ILE A 38 5.40 -7.94 13.62
C ILE A 38 3.96 -7.45 13.76
N LYS A 39 3.80 -6.33 14.47
CA LYS A 39 2.52 -5.66 14.62
C LYS A 39 2.27 -4.74 13.43
N VAL A 40 1.11 -4.84 12.81
CA VAL A 40 0.68 -3.96 11.74
C VAL A 40 -0.52 -3.17 12.24
N ARG A 41 -0.41 -1.86 12.24
CA ARG A 41 -1.50 -0.93 12.58
C ARG A 41 -2.11 -0.40 11.30
N PHE A 42 -3.43 -0.23 11.29
CA PHE A 42 -4.17 0.27 10.15
C PHE A 42 -4.77 1.61 10.51
N ASN A 43 -4.38 2.63 9.74
CA ASN A 43 -4.94 3.95 9.85
C ASN A 43 -5.74 4.27 8.59
N ALA A 44 -6.86 4.98 8.77
CA ALA A 44 -7.80 5.34 7.73
C ALA A 44 -8.21 6.80 7.92
N ASP A 45 -7.74 7.64 7.02
CA ASP A 45 -8.02 9.06 6.98
C ASP A 45 -8.88 9.41 5.77
N VAL A 46 -9.67 10.47 5.95
CA VAL A 46 -10.52 11.03 4.92
C VAL A 46 -10.22 12.51 4.83
N SER A 47 -9.93 13.02 3.64
CA SER A 47 -9.69 14.45 3.45
C SER A 47 -10.92 15.26 3.92
N ASN A 48 -10.68 16.41 4.59
CA ASN A 48 -11.69 17.23 5.30
C ASN A 48 -12.91 17.70 4.48
N LYS A 49 -12.99 17.40 3.18
CA LYS A 49 -14.11 17.75 2.29
C LYS A 49 -14.98 16.56 1.88
N LEU A 50 -14.64 15.35 2.32
CA LEU A 50 -15.29 14.11 1.91
C LEU A 50 -16.18 13.60 3.05
N LYS A 51 -17.51 13.66 2.89
CA LYS A 51 -18.50 13.16 3.86
C LYS A 51 -18.70 11.63 3.73
N LEU A 52 -17.59 10.91 3.65
CA LEU A 52 -17.55 9.45 3.58
C LEU A 52 -17.09 8.90 4.92
N TYR A 53 -17.73 7.82 5.37
CA TYR A 53 -17.17 7.01 6.45
C TYR A 53 -16.14 6.07 5.85
N PHE A 54 -14.93 6.04 6.42
CA PHE A 54 -13.87 5.11 6.02
C PHE A 54 -13.10 4.67 7.26
N GLN A 55 -13.10 3.38 7.54
CA GLN A 55 -12.38 2.79 8.67
C GLN A 55 -11.91 1.38 8.34
N PRO A 56 -10.78 0.92 8.91
CA PRO A 56 -10.43 -0.49 8.84
C PRO A 56 -11.39 -1.29 9.74
N VAL A 57 -11.70 -2.52 9.35
CA VAL A 57 -12.45 -3.46 10.19
C VAL A 57 -11.64 -3.80 11.44
N ASP A 58 -10.33 -4.06 11.26
CA ASP A 58 -9.38 -4.32 12.33
C ASP A 58 -8.36 -3.18 12.42
N ARG A 59 -8.20 -2.56 13.61
CA ARG A 59 -7.25 -1.45 13.80
C ARG A 59 -5.79 -1.89 13.86
N GLU A 60 -5.55 -3.12 14.31
CA GLU A 60 -4.21 -3.71 14.30
C GLU A 60 -4.29 -5.23 14.23
N ILE A 61 -3.26 -5.83 13.64
CA ILE A 61 -3.04 -7.28 13.66
C ILE A 61 -1.60 -7.57 14.07
N ILE A 62 -1.36 -8.78 14.58
CA ILE A 62 -0.01 -9.32 14.77
C ILE A 62 0.12 -10.48 13.79
N THR A 63 1.11 -10.41 12.90
CA THR A 63 1.33 -11.42 11.87
C THR A 63 2.79 -11.88 11.83
N LYS A 64 3.01 -13.05 11.22
CA LYS A 64 4.35 -13.58 10.95
C LYS A 64 4.94 -12.87 9.74
N ILE A 65 6.24 -12.57 9.79
CA ILE A 65 6.95 -12.01 8.63
C ILE A 65 6.95 -13.05 7.50
N GLY A 66 6.67 -12.61 6.27
CA GLY A 66 6.45 -13.44 5.08
C GLY A 66 5.01 -13.93 4.91
N LYS A 67 4.20 -13.97 5.96
CA LYS A 67 2.81 -14.44 5.85
C LYS A 67 1.95 -13.39 5.12
N SER A 68 1.24 -13.82 4.08
CA SER A 68 0.17 -13.02 3.45
C SER A 68 -1.02 -12.84 4.39
N ASN A 69 -1.50 -11.62 4.50
CA ASN A 69 -2.69 -11.27 5.27
C ASN A 69 -3.60 -10.43 4.40
N THR A 70 -4.91 -10.60 4.59
CA THR A 70 -5.93 -9.75 3.98
C THR A 70 -6.65 -9.02 5.09
N VAL A 71 -6.75 -7.71 4.98
CA VAL A 71 -7.52 -6.86 5.88
C VAL A 71 -8.58 -6.09 5.11
N ASN A 72 -9.72 -5.88 5.73
CA ASN A 72 -10.84 -5.22 5.08
C ASN A 72 -10.98 -3.79 5.58
N TYR A 73 -11.22 -2.86 4.67
CA TYR A 73 -11.67 -1.52 4.99
C TYR A 73 -13.12 -1.34 4.57
N GLU A 74 -13.91 -0.67 5.42
CA GLU A 74 -15.27 -0.29 5.08
C GLU A 74 -15.31 1.15 4.60
N VAL A 75 -16.01 1.39 3.49
CA VAL A 75 -16.35 2.73 3.00
C VAL A 75 -17.86 2.85 2.89
N ILE A 76 -18.44 3.91 3.46
CA ILE A 76 -19.89 4.16 3.43
C ILE A 76 -20.16 5.60 2.98
N ASN A 77 -20.91 5.73 1.88
CA ASN A 77 -21.42 7.00 1.39
C ASN A 77 -22.70 7.40 2.11
N ASN A 78 -22.55 8.18 3.17
CA ASN A 78 -23.67 8.71 3.95
C ASN A 78 -24.32 9.94 3.29
N THR A 79 -23.96 10.28 2.05
CA THR A 79 -24.54 11.41 1.32
C THR A 79 -25.62 10.96 0.34
N GLY A 80 -26.47 11.90 -0.07
CA GLY A 80 -27.48 11.68 -1.12
C GLY A 80 -26.96 11.82 -2.55
N LYS A 81 -25.64 11.83 -2.77
CA LYS A 81 -25.04 11.97 -4.10
C LYS A 81 -23.92 10.94 -4.30
N ASP A 82 -23.71 10.55 -5.54
CA ASP A 82 -22.57 9.70 -5.90
C ASP A 82 -21.26 10.45 -5.67
N ILE A 83 -20.25 9.75 -5.14
CA ILE A 83 -18.93 10.32 -4.87
C ILE A 83 -17.88 9.51 -5.62
N LEU A 84 -16.99 10.20 -6.33
CA LEU A 84 -15.83 9.61 -6.95
C LEU A 84 -14.62 9.79 -6.03
N ILE A 85 -14.01 8.68 -5.62
CA ILE A 85 -12.87 8.67 -4.70
C ILE A 85 -11.61 8.11 -5.33
N THR A 86 -10.48 8.60 -4.85
CA THR A 86 -9.16 8.02 -5.08
C THR A 86 -8.40 7.93 -3.77
N SER A 87 -7.57 6.90 -3.61
CA SER A 87 -6.76 6.69 -2.41
C SER A 87 -5.27 6.82 -2.68
N THR A 88 -4.58 7.39 -1.71
CA THR A 88 -3.14 7.17 -1.54
C THR A 88 -2.90 6.38 -0.25
N TYR A 89 -1.73 5.73 -0.16
CA TYR A 89 -1.31 5.02 1.03
C TYR A 89 0.14 5.35 1.37
N ASN A 90 0.49 5.19 2.64
CA ASN A 90 1.87 5.24 3.11
C ASN A 90 2.12 4.16 4.16
N VAL A 91 3.39 3.80 4.33
CA VAL A 91 3.85 2.88 5.37
C VAL A 91 4.85 3.61 6.26
N THR A 92 4.58 3.59 7.57
CA THR A 92 5.44 4.21 8.58
C THR A 92 5.94 3.14 9.55
N PRO A 93 7.23 3.14 9.95
CA PRO A 93 8.29 4.05 9.49
C PRO A 93 8.73 3.76 8.05
N GLN A 94 9.27 4.77 7.37
CA GLN A 94 9.59 4.69 5.94
C GLN A 94 10.52 3.52 5.58
N LYS A 95 11.47 3.20 6.46
CA LYS A 95 12.37 2.05 6.32
C LYS A 95 11.65 0.69 6.30
N ALA A 96 10.47 0.57 6.91
CA ALA A 96 9.64 -0.63 6.81
C ALA A 96 8.91 -0.72 5.45
N GLY A 97 8.72 0.43 4.78
CA GLY A 97 8.01 0.52 3.51
C GLY A 97 8.67 -0.26 2.38
N LEU A 98 10.02 -0.36 2.38
CA LEU A 98 10.78 -1.15 1.41
C LEU A 98 10.42 -2.65 1.45
N TYR A 99 10.04 -3.15 2.62
CA TYR A 99 9.71 -4.55 2.84
C TYR A 99 8.20 -4.82 2.82
N PHE A 100 7.38 -3.77 2.84
CA PHE A 100 5.94 -3.91 2.78
C PHE A 100 5.49 -4.13 1.34
N ASN A 101 5.06 -5.35 1.06
CA ASN A 101 4.60 -5.74 -0.27
C ASN A 101 3.08 -5.83 -0.26
N LYS A 102 2.44 -4.88 -0.96
CA LYS A 102 1.00 -4.93 -1.21
C LYS A 102 0.76 -5.81 -2.44
N LEU A 103 -0.08 -6.83 -2.28
CA LEU A 103 -0.43 -7.76 -3.35
C LEU A 103 -1.57 -7.24 -4.24
N ASP A 104 -2.44 -6.36 -3.72
CA ASP A 104 -3.60 -5.84 -4.46
C ASP A 104 -3.41 -4.41 -5.01
N CYS A 105 -3.53 -4.28 -6.33
CA CYS A 105 -3.37 -3.04 -7.09
C CYS A 105 -4.60 -2.10 -7.05
N PHE A 106 -5.08 -1.73 -5.85
CA PHE A 106 -6.15 -0.71 -5.72
C PHE A 106 -5.64 0.74 -5.63
N CYS A 107 -4.32 0.92 -5.67
CA CYS A 107 -3.77 2.26 -5.69
C CYS A 107 -3.94 2.77 -7.12
N TYR A 108 -4.55 3.93 -7.27
CA TYR A 108 -4.74 4.68 -8.53
C TYR A 108 -6.01 4.42 -9.34
N GLU A 109 -6.91 3.54 -8.93
CA GLU A 109 -8.21 3.44 -9.59
C GLU A 109 -9.25 4.35 -8.93
N GLU A 110 -9.85 5.21 -9.74
CA GLU A 110 -11.01 5.99 -9.34
C GLU A 110 -12.19 5.04 -9.07
N ARG A 111 -12.78 5.14 -7.89
CA ARG A 111 -13.93 4.31 -7.51
C ARG A 111 -15.14 5.21 -7.29
N LYS A 112 -16.23 4.90 -8.00
CA LYS A 112 -17.52 5.56 -7.79
C LYS A 112 -18.26 4.83 -6.67
N VAL A 113 -18.60 5.57 -5.61
CA VAL A 113 -19.42 5.09 -4.48
C VAL A 113 -20.78 5.76 -4.57
N LEU A 114 -21.83 4.99 -4.82
CA LEU A 114 -23.18 5.50 -4.98
C LEU A 114 -23.74 6.07 -3.67
N ALA A 115 -24.72 6.94 -3.76
CA ALA A 115 -25.42 7.47 -2.59
C ALA A 115 -25.96 6.34 -1.68
N GLY A 116 -25.68 6.39 -0.38
CA GLY A 116 -26.09 5.36 0.59
C GLY A 116 -25.34 4.03 0.50
N GLN A 117 -24.41 3.87 -0.45
CA GLN A 117 -23.73 2.60 -0.67
C GLN A 117 -22.67 2.33 0.40
N LYS A 118 -22.64 1.08 0.87
CA LYS A 118 -21.55 0.52 1.65
C LYS A 118 -20.73 -0.43 0.78
N ILE A 119 -19.43 -0.24 0.75
CA ILE A 119 -18.48 -1.13 0.06
C ILE A 119 -17.40 -1.60 1.03
N VAL A 120 -16.90 -2.82 0.79
CA VAL A 120 -15.78 -3.40 1.53
C VAL A 120 -14.60 -3.54 0.57
N LEU A 121 -13.46 -3.00 0.96
CA LEU A 121 -12.22 -2.99 0.19
C LEU A 121 -11.20 -3.92 0.86
N PRO A 122 -10.98 -5.14 0.33
CA PRO A 122 -9.93 -6.01 0.82
C PRO A 122 -8.55 -5.48 0.39
N VAL A 123 -7.59 -5.53 1.31
CA VAL A 123 -6.19 -5.21 1.07
C VAL A 123 -5.35 -6.41 1.48
N THR A 124 -4.79 -7.09 0.49
CA THR A 124 -3.85 -8.19 0.73
C THR A 124 -2.41 -7.66 0.72
N PHE A 125 -1.63 -8.06 1.72
CA PHE A 125 -0.23 -7.66 1.87
C PHE A 125 0.59 -8.74 2.60
N PHE A 126 1.90 -8.65 2.44
CA PHE A 126 2.87 -9.36 3.29
C PHE A 126 4.07 -8.47 3.57
N ILE A 127 4.91 -8.89 4.52
CA ILE A 127 6.14 -8.19 4.87
C ILE A 127 7.29 -9.11 4.46
N SER A 128 8.17 -8.63 3.58
CA SER A 128 9.29 -9.40 3.06
C SER A 128 10.18 -9.90 4.21
N PRO A 129 10.59 -11.18 4.22
CA PRO A 129 11.52 -11.71 5.21
C PRO A 129 12.86 -10.96 5.29
N GLU A 130 13.26 -10.27 4.22
CA GLU A 130 14.50 -9.49 4.17
C GLU A 130 14.58 -8.40 5.27
N ILE A 131 13.44 -7.94 5.79
CA ILE A 131 13.38 -7.01 6.93
C ILE A 131 14.08 -7.54 8.19
N ILE A 132 14.22 -8.87 8.29
CA ILE A 132 14.85 -9.55 9.42
C ILE A 132 16.37 -9.41 9.37
N ASP A 133 16.92 -9.42 8.16
CA ASP A 133 18.36 -9.47 7.92
C ASP A 133 18.95 -8.06 7.73
N ASP A 134 18.12 -7.04 7.47
CA ASP A 134 18.54 -5.64 7.43
C ASP A 134 18.78 -5.06 8.84
N PRO A 135 20.03 -4.68 9.18
CA PRO A 135 20.35 -4.08 10.48
C PRO A 135 19.56 -2.81 10.77
N ASN A 136 19.20 -2.04 9.74
CA ASN A 136 18.47 -0.76 9.88
C ASN A 136 17.01 -0.96 10.30
N THR A 137 16.47 -2.16 10.18
CA THR A 137 15.10 -2.51 10.56
C THR A 137 15.01 -3.47 11.73
N SER A 138 16.14 -3.85 12.30
CA SER A 138 16.25 -4.83 13.39
C SER A 138 15.46 -4.46 14.65
N GLU A 139 15.25 -3.17 14.92
CA GLU A 139 14.49 -2.68 16.07
C GLU A 139 12.98 -2.55 15.80
N LEU A 140 12.54 -2.75 14.55
CA LEU A 140 11.14 -2.59 14.18
C LEU A 140 10.27 -3.72 14.74
N LYS A 141 9.40 -3.35 15.67
CA LYS A 141 8.37 -4.26 16.22
C LYS A 141 6.99 -4.01 15.63
N SER A 142 6.79 -2.85 15.02
CA SER A 142 5.52 -2.44 14.44
C SER A 142 5.69 -1.53 13.25
N LEU A 143 4.73 -1.62 12.33
CA LEU A 143 4.54 -0.66 11.24
C LEU A 143 3.07 -0.23 11.19
N THR A 144 2.83 0.93 10.58
CA THR A 144 1.50 1.49 10.36
C THR A 144 1.28 1.65 8.86
N LEU A 145 0.22 1.02 8.36
CA LEU A 145 -0.30 1.24 7.02
C LEU A 145 -1.39 2.31 7.12
N SER A 146 -1.13 3.50 6.56
CA SER A 146 -2.10 4.59 6.54
C SER A 146 -2.68 4.75 5.14
N TYR A 147 -4.00 4.73 5.04
CA TYR A 147 -4.73 5.09 3.82
C TYR A 147 -5.39 6.45 3.97
N THR A 148 -5.37 7.25 2.91
CA THR A 148 -6.11 8.52 2.87
C THR A 148 -6.94 8.59 1.60
N PHE A 149 -8.24 8.82 1.75
CA PHE A 149 -9.16 9.04 0.62
C PHE A 149 -9.35 10.52 0.28
N PHE A 150 -9.31 10.81 -1.02
CA PHE A 150 -9.50 12.13 -1.62
C PHE A 150 -10.69 12.10 -2.58
N ASN A 151 -11.35 13.25 -2.71
CA ASN A 151 -12.40 13.45 -3.70
C ASN A 151 -11.77 13.81 -5.05
N VAL A 152 -12.05 13.03 -6.11
CA VAL A 152 -11.53 13.28 -7.45
C VAL A 152 -11.99 14.64 -8.00
N ASN A 153 -13.23 15.07 -7.70
CA ASN A 153 -13.78 16.34 -8.18
C ASN A 153 -13.06 17.59 -7.62
N ASN A 154 -12.16 17.41 -6.63
CA ASN A 154 -11.36 18.49 -6.05
C ASN A 154 -9.86 18.35 -6.38
N ILE A 155 -9.46 17.44 -7.26
CA ILE A 155 -8.07 17.33 -7.70
C ILE A 155 -7.85 18.31 -8.87
N ASN A 156 -7.31 19.49 -8.57
CA ASN A 156 -6.63 20.28 -9.57
C ASN A 156 -5.33 19.55 -9.93
N VAL A 157 -5.31 18.90 -11.09
CA VAL A 157 -4.17 18.15 -11.65
C VAL A 157 -2.99 19.07 -12.04
N SER A 158 -3.05 20.37 -11.72
CA SER A 158 -2.08 21.40 -12.12
C SER A 158 -0.79 21.46 -11.27
N ASN A 159 -0.62 20.61 -10.25
CA ASN A 159 0.51 20.68 -9.31
C ASN A 159 1.39 19.40 -9.28
N LEU A 160 1.36 18.58 -10.34
CA LEU A 160 2.23 17.39 -10.44
C LEU A 160 3.09 17.33 -11.72
N TYR A 161 3.30 18.46 -12.39
CA TYR A 161 4.39 18.64 -13.36
C TYR A 161 5.04 20.00 -13.18
#